data_AF-A0A1I0MGP0-F1
#
_entry.id   AF-A0A1I0MGP0-F1
#
_cell.length_a   1.000
_cell.length_b   1.000
_cell.length_c   1.000
_cell.angle_alpha   90.00
_cell.angle_beta   90.00
_cell.angle_gamma   90.00
#
_symmetry.space_group_name_H-M   'P 1'
#
loop_
_entity.id
_entity.type
_entity.pdbx_description
1 polymer ?
#
loop_
_entity_poly.entity_id
_entity_poly.type
_entity_poly.pdbx_seq_one_letter_code
_entity_poly.pdbx_strand_id
1 'polypeptide(L)'
;MKLLSLTALCLAAFATLASAETKVGDLMLTDPFTRATLPNAPVAGGFLTIVNMGETDDTLVAATSDIAGTTEIHTMEMDGDVMRMRELEDGLPVPAGEAVELKPGGFHLMFMQLNAPLVEGETVSVTLTFESAGEVTLDLPVGAINARGHGGMSGGGHGTMDTDKPKVSE
;
A
#
# COMPACT_ATOMS: atom_id res chain seq x y z
N MET A 1 -10.26 58.33 15.93
CA MET A 1 -9.65 57.11 16.51
C MET A 1 -9.38 56.15 15.36
N LYS A 2 -8.12 55.76 15.18
CA LYS A 2 -7.65 54.79 14.17
C LYS A 2 -8.11 53.38 14.58
N LEU A 3 -8.48 52.55 13.61
CA LEU A 3 -8.25 51.09 13.66
C LEU A 3 -8.29 50.55 12.23
N LEU A 4 -7.10 50.24 11.71
CA LEU A 4 -6.90 49.42 10.51
C LEU A 4 -7.14 47.96 10.92
N SER A 5 -8.07 47.26 10.28
CA SER A 5 -8.15 45.80 10.37
C SER A 5 -7.26 45.19 9.29
N LEU A 6 -6.17 44.56 9.75
CA LEU A 6 -5.21 43.83 8.94
C LEU A 6 -5.79 42.45 8.63
N THR A 7 -6.21 42.21 7.40
CA THR A 7 -6.65 40.89 6.94
C THR A 7 -5.43 39.98 6.83
N ALA A 8 -5.24 39.08 7.79
CA ALA A 8 -4.19 38.07 7.74
C ALA A 8 -4.52 37.05 6.65
N LEU A 9 -3.77 37.11 5.54
CA LEU A 9 -3.81 36.12 4.47
C LEU A 9 -3.13 34.85 4.98
N CYS A 10 -3.93 33.89 5.46
CA CYS A 10 -3.46 32.57 5.87
C CYS A 10 -3.12 31.78 4.60
N LEU A 11 -1.85 31.81 4.20
CA LEU A 11 -1.34 31.02 3.08
C LEU A 11 -1.18 29.57 3.56
N ALA A 12 -2.20 28.75 3.34
CA ALA A 12 -2.13 27.31 3.59
C ALA A 12 -1.13 26.70 2.60
N ALA A 13 0.08 26.42 3.07
CA ALA A 13 1.05 25.63 2.34
C ALA A 13 0.56 24.17 2.32
N PHE A 14 -0.10 23.77 1.23
CA PHE A 14 -0.28 22.37 0.90
C PHE A 14 1.10 21.79 0.60
N ALA A 15 1.70 21.10 1.56
CA ALA A 15 2.83 20.23 1.29
C ALA A 15 2.30 19.08 0.44
N THR A 16 2.57 19.12 -0.86
CA THR A 16 2.41 17.97 -1.72
C THR A 16 3.38 16.91 -1.21
N LEU A 17 2.86 15.88 -0.53
CA LEU A 17 3.60 14.64 -0.28
C LEU A 17 3.90 14.03 -1.64
N ALA A 18 5.05 14.38 -2.20
CA ALA A 18 5.63 13.61 -3.28
C ALA A 18 5.96 12.24 -2.69
N SER A 19 5.37 11.17 -3.24
CA SER A 19 5.79 9.80 -2.94
C SER A 19 7.29 9.72 -3.21
N ALA A 20 8.09 9.65 -2.16
CA ALA A 20 9.53 9.61 -2.30
C ALA A 20 9.91 8.24 -2.87
N GLU A 21 10.44 8.22 -4.10
CA GLU A 21 11.09 7.03 -4.66
C GLU A 21 12.25 6.65 -3.75
N THR A 22 12.27 5.40 -3.28
CA THR A 22 13.37 4.89 -2.47
C THR A 22 14.23 3.96 -3.30
N LYS A 23 15.55 4.09 -3.20
CA LYS A 23 16.50 3.26 -3.96
C LYS A 23 17.38 2.43 -3.04
N VAL A 24 17.68 1.21 -3.48
CA VAL A 24 18.66 0.31 -2.88
C VAL A 24 19.37 -0.47 -3.98
N GLY A 25 20.68 -0.28 -4.11
CA GLY A 25 21.41 -0.75 -5.29
C GLY A 25 20.77 -0.23 -6.59
N ASP A 26 20.46 -1.14 -7.51
CA ASP A 26 19.78 -0.86 -8.78
C ASP A 26 18.24 -0.97 -8.69
N LEU A 27 17.70 -1.26 -7.51
CA LEU A 27 16.26 -1.36 -7.29
C LEU A 27 15.67 0.02 -6.94
N MET A 28 14.53 0.33 -7.56
CA MET A 28 13.70 1.48 -7.26
C MET A 28 12.35 0.99 -6.72
N LEU A 29 11.97 1.51 -5.55
CA LEU A 29 10.75 1.16 -4.85
C LEU A 29 9.81 2.37 -4.85
N THR A 30 8.60 2.19 -5.35
CA THR A 30 7.62 3.26 -5.56
C THR A 30 6.25 2.92 -5.00
N ASP A 31 5.48 3.98 -4.76
CA ASP A 31 4.07 3.91 -4.35
C ASP A 31 3.78 2.98 -3.16
N PRO A 32 4.59 3.00 -2.08
CA PRO A 32 4.30 2.18 -0.92
C PRO A 32 2.98 2.62 -0.28
N PHE A 33 2.16 1.66 0.14
CA PHE A 33 0.99 1.93 0.97
C PHE A 33 0.54 0.68 1.72
N THR A 34 -0.27 0.91 2.74
CA THR A 34 -1.04 -0.13 3.44
C THR A 34 -2.49 0.34 3.61
N ARG A 35 -3.36 -0.55 4.08
CA ARG A 35 -4.78 -0.25 4.32
C ARG A 35 -5.06 -0.17 5.80
N ALA A 36 -5.90 0.79 6.18
CA ALA A 36 -6.45 0.86 7.52
C ALA A 36 -7.16 -0.45 7.88
N THR A 37 -7.05 -0.84 9.15
CA THR A 37 -7.66 -2.06 9.67
C THR A 37 -8.80 -1.76 10.62
N LEU A 38 -9.75 -2.69 10.75
CA LEU A 38 -10.72 -2.66 11.85
C LEU A 38 -10.01 -2.87 13.21
N PRO A 39 -10.60 -2.40 14.32
CA PRO A 39 -10.11 -2.75 15.64
C PRO A 39 -9.98 -4.27 15.82
N ASN A 40 -8.84 -4.72 16.37
CA ASN A 40 -8.50 -6.13 16.59
C ASN A 40 -8.34 -6.98 15.32
N ALA A 41 -8.13 -6.38 14.14
CA ALA A 41 -7.75 -7.15 12.97
C ALA A 41 -6.43 -7.91 13.24
N PRO A 42 -6.36 -9.22 12.96
CA PRO A 42 -5.15 -9.99 13.23
C PRO A 42 -4.05 -9.76 12.19
N VAL A 43 -4.41 -9.19 11.02
CA VAL A 43 -3.55 -9.12 9.84
C VAL A 43 -3.79 -7.85 9.02
N ALA A 44 -2.79 -7.42 8.24
CA ALA A 44 -2.90 -6.36 7.23
C ALA A 44 -2.02 -6.65 6.01
N GLY A 45 -2.33 -6.01 4.87
CA GLY A 45 -1.57 -6.12 3.63
C GLY A 45 -0.74 -4.87 3.35
N GLY A 46 0.52 -5.04 2.96
CA GLY A 46 1.42 -3.98 2.47
C GLY A 46 1.68 -4.12 0.97
N PHE A 47 1.78 -2.98 0.28
CA PHE A 47 1.79 -2.89 -1.17
C PHE A 47 2.81 -1.86 -1.63
N LEU A 48 3.42 -2.10 -2.79
CA LEU A 48 4.41 -1.22 -3.43
C LEU A 48 4.73 -1.76 -4.83
N THR A 49 5.46 -0.99 -5.63
CA THR A 49 6.10 -1.48 -6.85
C THR A 49 7.60 -1.53 -6.66
N ILE A 50 8.23 -2.61 -7.13
CA ILE A 50 9.68 -2.78 -7.15
C ILE A 50 10.11 -2.84 -8.61
N VAL A 51 10.98 -1.92 -9.03
CA VAL A 51 11.55 -1.87 -10.38
C VAL A 51 13.03 -2.21 -10.29
N ASN A 52 13.45 -3.27 -10.95
CA ASN A 52 14.87 -3.61 -11.06
C ASN A 52 15.44 -2.94 -12.31
N MET A 53 16.26 -1.91 -12.11
CA MET A 53 16.92 -1.17 -13.19
C MET A 53 18.32 -1.73 -13.51
N GLY A 54 18.73 -2.83 -12.88
CA GLY A 54 20.02 -3.47 -13.05
C GLY A 54 20.06 -4.47 -14.20
N GLU A 55 21.23 -5.09 -14.37
CA GLU A 55 21.49 -6.12 -15.39
C GLU A 55 21.42 -7.56 -14.83
N THR A 56 21.18 -7.71 -13.53
CA THR A 56 21.09 -8.99 -12.82
C THR A 56 19.81 -9.10 -12.02
N ASP A 57 19.28 -10.31 -11.93
CA ASP A 57 18.11 -10.61 -11.10
C ASP A 57 18.41 -10.39 -9.61
N ASP A 58 17.37 -10.05 -8.85
CA ASP A 58 17.40 -10.01 -7.38
C ASP A 58 16.17 -10.73 -6.83
N THR A 59 16.14 -10.97 -5.52
CA THR A 59 15.02 -11.62 -4.82
C THR A 59 14.71 -10.85 -3.55
N LEU A 60 13.44 -10.46 -3.37
CA LEU A 60 12.96 -9.98 -2.07
C LEU A 60 12.77 -11.21 -1.16
N VAL A 61 13.65 -11.39 -0.18
CA VAL A 61 13.71 -12.61 0.65
C VAL A 61 13.10 -12.43 2.04
N ALA A 62 12.99 -11.20 2.53
CA ALA A 62 12.35 -10.94 3.82
C ALA A 62 11.71 -9.56 3.89
N ALA A 63 10.75 -9.44 4.81
CA ALA A 63 10.20 -8.17 5.25
C ALA A 63 10.04 -8.19 6.77
N THR A 64 10.21 -7.05 7.43
CA THR A 64 10.01 -6.91 8.88
C THR A 64 9.37 -5.57 9.22
N SER A 65 8.54 -5.53 10.27
CA SER A 65 7.94 -4.30 10.78
C SER A 65 7.53 -4.45 12.24
N ASP A 66 7.76 -3.43 13.06
CA ASP A 66 7.41 -3.45 14.48
C ASP A 66 5.89 -3.50 14.74
N ILE A 67 5.06 -3.17 13.74
CA ILE A 67 3.60 -3.21 13.87
C ILE A 67 3.06 -4.65 13.95
N ALA A 68 3.87 -5.65 13.58
CA ALA A 68 3.48 -7.04 13.42
C ALA A 68 4.45 -7.97 14.15
N GLY A 69 3.94 -9.11 14.66
CA GLY A 69 4.81 -10.17 15.19
C GLY A 69 5.62 -10.88 14.10
N THR A 70 5.10 -10.93 12.88
CA THR A 70 5.77 -11.51 11.70
C THR A 70 5.31 -10.78 10.45
N THR A 71 6.20 -10.59 9.48
CA THR A 71 5.84 -10.05 8.16
C THR A 71 6.32 -11.04 7.10
N GLU A 72 5.40 -11.49 6.26
CA GLU A 72 5.63 -12.53 5.25
C GLU A 72 5.39 -11.96 3.85
N ILE A 73 5.87 -12.66 2.81
CA ILE A 73 5.64 -12.28 1.41
C ILE A 73 4.68 -13.30 0.81
N HIS A 74 3.52 -12.84 0.33
CA HIS A 74 2.43 -13.72 -0.09
C HIS A 74 2.05 -13.45 -1.54
N THR A 75 1.46 -14.46 -2.17
CA THR A 75 0.81 -14.40 -3.47
C THR A 75 -0.65 -14.85 -3.37
N MET A 76 -1.46 -14.49 -4.36
CA MET A 76 -2.80 -15.01 -4.56
C MET A 76 -2.81 -15.85 -5.83
N GLU A 77 -3.07 -17.14 -5.71
CA GLU A 77 -3.10 -18.06 -6.85
C GLU A 77 -4.45 -18.76 -6.95
N MET A 78 -4.85 -19.09 -8.18
CA MET A 78 -6.01 -19.94 -8.43
C MET A 78 -5.60 -21.40 -8.25
N ASP A 79 -6.27 -22.09 -7.34
CA ASP A 79 -6.18 -23.53 -7.19
C ASP A 79 -7.56 -24.13 -7.51
N GLY A 80 -7.70 -24.51 -8.78
CA GLY A 80 -8.98 -24.78 -9.42
C GLY A 80 -9.79 -23.49 -9.56
N ASP A 81 -11.00 -23.48 -8.98
CA ASP A 81 -11.89 -22.31 -8.97
C ASP A 81 -11.77 -21.46 -7.70
N VAL A 82 -10.82 -21.78 -6.81
CA VAL A 82 -10.63 -21.10 -5.52
C VAL A 82 -9.35 -20.28 -5.55
N MET A 83 -9.47 -18.99 -5.27
CA MET A 83 -8.31 -18.13 -5.03
C MET A 83 -7.76 -18.43 -3.63
N ARG A 84 -6.49 -18.82 -3.55
CA ARG A 84 -5.77 -19.13 -2.31
C ARG A 84 -4.62 -18.17 -2.11
N MET A 85 -4.47 -17.72 -0.88
CA MET A 85 -3.30 -16.99 -0.41
C MET A 85 -2.21 -17.99 -0.04
N ARG A 86 -0.98 -17.77 -0.50
CA ARG A 86 0.18 -18.61 -0.18
C ARG A 86 1.41 -17.75 0.10
N GLU A 87 2.14 -18.11 1.14
CA GLU A 87 3.47 -17.57 1.42
C GLU A 87 4.50 -18.01 0.37
N LEU A 88 5.43 -17.12 0.03
CA LEU A 88 6.58 -17.37 -0.82
C LEU A 88 7.82 -17.60 0.07
N GLU A 89 8.04 -18.84 0.51
CA GLU A 89 9.16 -19.19 1.39
C GLU A 89 10.54 -18.93 0.74
N ASP A 90 10.63 -19.08 -0.58
CA ASP A 90 11.86 -18.81 -1.35
C ASP A 90 12.02 -17.32 -1.73
N GLY A 91 11.10 -16.46 -1.29
CA GLY A 91 11.05 -15.04 -1.63
C GLY A 91 10.35 -14.71 -2.94
N LEU A 92 10.31 -13.43 -3.28
CA LEU A 92 9.70 -12.89 -4.48
C LEU A 92 10.80 -12.50 -5.50
N PRO A 93 10.89 -13.18 -6.64
CA PRO A 93 11.85 -12.83 -7.70
C PRO A 93 11.59 -11.42 -8.25
N VAL A 94 12.67 -10.68 -8.50
CA VAL A 94 12.68 -9.36 -9.13
C VAL A 94 13.66 -9.38 -10.31
N PRO A 95 13.22 -9.85 -11.50
CA PRO A 95 14.09 -10.02 -12.66
C PRO A 95 14.70 -8.70 -13.16
N ALA A 96 15.91 -8.78 -13.74
CA ALA A 96 16.60 -7.63 -14.31
C ALA A 96 15.75 -6.91 -15.38
N GLY A 97 15.65 -5.58 -15.28
CA GLY A 97 14.89 -4.76 -16.23
C GLY A 97 13.37 -4.87 -16.11
N GLU A 98 12.86 -5.60 -15.12
CA GLU A 98 11.41 -5.79 -14.91
C GLU A 98 10.88 -5.02 -13.69
N ALA A 99 9.55 -4.89 -13.66
CA ALA A 99 8.82 -4.34 -12.53
C ALA A 99 7.90 -5.40 -11.92
N VAL A 100 7.97 -5.56 -10.61
CA VAL A 100 7.13 -6.46 -9.82
C VAL A 100 6.21 -5.63 -8.95
N GLU A 101 4.91 -5.80 -9.15
CA GLU A 101 3.88 -5.04 -8.44
C GLU A 101 3.29 -5.87 -7.29
N LEU A 102 3.45 -5.40 -6.06
CA LEU A 102 2.76 -5.91 -4.90
C LEU A 102 1.47 -5.11 -4.72
N LYS A 103 0.34 -5.75 -5.03
CA LYS A 103 -0.99 -5.12 -5.06
C LYS A 103 -2.09 -6.01 -4.48
N PRO A 104 -3.23 -5.42 -4.09
CA PRO A 104 -4.39 -6.18 -3.65
C PRO A 104 -4.82 -7.24 -4.69
N GLY A 105 -4.84 -8.51 -4.28
CA GLY A 105 -5.21 -9.63 -5.14
C GLY A 105 -4.07 -10.23 -5.97
N GLY A 106 -2.83 -9.77 -5.79
CA GLY A 106 -1.61 -10.36 -6.36
C GLY A 106 -0.57 -10.61 -5.27
N PHE A 107 0.70 -10.33 -5.57
CA PHE A 107 1.76 -10.32 -4.55
C PHE A 107 1.49 -9.24 -3.51
N HIS A 108 1.83 -9.49 -2.25
CA HIS A 108 1.70 -8.51 -1.18
C HIS A 108 2.54 -8.89 0.04
N LEU A 109 2.88 -7.90 0.85
CA LEU A 109 3.40 -8.13 2.19
C LEU A 109 2.22 -8.47 3.11
N MET A 110 2.38 -9.48 3.95
CA MET A 110 1.37 -9.89 4.90
C MET A 110 1.88 -9.65 6.32
N PHE A 111 1.35 -8.62 6.96
CA PHE A 111 1.61 -8.31 8.37
C PHE A 111 0.74 -9.23 9.22
N MET A 112 1.37 -10.12 9.98
CA MET A 112 0.72 -11.12 10.81
C MET A 112 0.87 -10.76 12.29
N GLN A 113 -0.17 -11.05 13.08
CA GLN A 113 -0.19 -10.80 14.52
C GLN A 113 0.03 -9.31 14.82
N LEU A 114 -0.86 -8.47 14.30
CA LEU A 114 -0.78 -7.03 14.50
C LEU A 114 -0.83 -6.66 15.99
N ASN A 115 0.13 -5.83 16.40
CA ASN A 115 0.25 -5.32 17.77
C ASN A 115 -0.68 -4.14 18.03
N ALA A 116 -1.10 -3.43 16.97
CA ALA A 116 -2.01 -2.29 17.00
C ALA A 116 -2.78 -2.18 15.66
N PRO A 117 -3.97 -1.54 15.63
CA PRO A 117 -4.65 -1.27 14.37
C PRO A 117 -3.88 -0.27 13.51
N LEU A 118 -3.93 -0.43 12.20
CA LEU A 118 -3.45 0.56 11.24
C LEU A 118 -4.54 1.62 11.04
N VAL A 119 -4.23 2.88 11.31
CA VAL A 119 -5.19 3.99 11.26
C VAL A 119 -4.92 4.86 10.03
N GLU A 120 -5.97 5.18 9.28
CA GLU A 120 -5.87 6.01 8.08
C GLU A 120 -5.19 7.37 8.37
N GLY A 121 -4.25 7.75 7.51
CA GLY A 121 -3.44 8.96 7.66
C GLY A 121 -2.18 8.79 8.49
N GLU A 122 -2.00 7.65 9.16
CA GLU A 122 -0.73 7.29 9.80
C GLU A 122 0.24 6.63 8.80
N THR A 123 1.41 6.26 9.28
CA THR A 123 2.47 5.63 8.51
C THR A 123 3.01 4.43 9.27
N VAL A 124 3.23 3.32 8.55
CA VAL A 124 3.88 2.11 9.06
C VAL A 124 5.25 1.98 8.42
N SER A 125 6.31 1.83 9.22
CA SER A 125 7.65 1.56 8.67
C SER A 125 7.83 0.07 8.41
N VAL A 126 8.40 -0.30 7.27
CA VAL A 126 8.75 -1.69 6.92
C VAL A 126 10.18 -1.74 6.40
N THR A 127 10.95 -2.73 6.83
CA THR A 127 12.26 -3.02 6.26
C THR A 127 12.14 -4.22 5.33
N LEU A 128 12.60 -4.05 4.10
CA LEU A 128 12.68 -5.08 3.08
C LEU A 128 14.13 -5.53 2.93
N THR A 129 14.35 -6.83 2.78
CA THR A 129 15.67 -7.42 2.60
C THR A 129 15.72 -8.12 1.25
N PHE A 130 16.59 -7.64 0.38
CA PHE A 130 16.90 -8.24 -0.91
C PHE A 130 18.17 -9.08 -0.82
N GLU A 131 18.21 -10.17 -1.57
CA GLU A 131 19.35 -11.10 -1.58
C GLU A 131 20.65 -10.41 -2.02
N SER A 132 20.58 -9.57 -3.06
CA SER A 132 21.75 -8.88 -3.63
C SER A 132 21.83 -7.40 -3.24
N ALA A 133 20.73 -6.65 -3.34
CA ALA A 133 20.74 -5.22 -3.05
C ALA A 133 20.87 -4.88 -1.54
N GLY A 134 20.55 -5.84 -0.65
CA GLY A 134 20.59 -5.66 0.80
C GLY A 134 19.29 -5.09 1.37
N GLU A 135 19.39 -4.38 2.49
CA GLU A 135 18.22 -3.90 3.24
C GLU A 135 17.82 -2.46 2.87
N VAL A 136 16.51 -2.21 2.85
CA VAL A 136 15.94 -0.88 2.69
C VAL A 136 14.70 -0.71 3.56
N THR A 137 14.60 0.42 4.24
CA THR A 137 13.42 0.78 5.03
C THR A 137 12.54 1.75 4.26
N LEU A 138 11.23 1.46 4.23
CA LEU A 138 10.20 2.23 3.58
C LEU A 138 9.12 2.62 4.58
N ASP A 139 8.52 3.77 4.33
CA ASP A 139 7.34 4.24 5.04
C ASP A 139 6.09 3.96 4.18
N LEU A 140 5.17 3.15 4.72
CA LEU A 140 3.89 2.80 4.11
C LEU A 140 2.81 3.72 4.69
N PRO A 141 2.38 4.76 3.97
CA PRO A 141 1.19 5.53 4.34
C PRO A 141 -0.03 4.62 4.42
N VAL A 142 -0.80 4.76 5.49
CA VAL A 142 -2.04 4.02 5.74
C VAL A 142 -3.18 4.75 5.03
N GLY A 143 -3.67 4.16 3.94
CA GLY A 143 -4.86 4.63 3.24
C GLY A 143 -6.17 4.07 3.83
N ALA A 144 -7.30 4.50 3.27
CA ALA A 144 -8.60 3.92 3.58
C ALA A 144 -8.62 2.39 3.43
N ILE A 145 -9.56 1.72 4.10
CA ILE A 145 -9.68 0.25 4.12
C ILE A 145 -9.80 -0.39 2.71
N ASN A 146 -10.27 0.38 1.72
CA ASN A 146 -10.43 -0.02 0.33
C ASN A 146 -9.40 0.62 -0.63
N ALA A 147 -8.34 1.24 -0.11
CA ALA A 147 -7.32 1.91 -0.92
C ALA A 147 -6.72 0.97 -1.96
N ARG A 148 -6.44 1.50 -3.16
CA ARG A 148 -5.86 0.74 -4.29
C ARG A 148 -4.47 1.24 -4.70
N GLY A 149 -3.85 2.09 -3.88
CA GLY A 149 -2.57 2.76 -4.16
C GLY A 149 -2.72 4.26 -4.43
N HIS A 150 -1.60 4.99 -4.39
CA HIS A 150 -1.52 6.42 -4.67
C HIS A 150 -1.61 6.71 -6.18
N GLY A 151 -2.76 6.36 -6.78
CA GLY A 151 -3.03 6.55 -8.21
C GLY A 151 -4.51 6.71 -8.56
N GLY A 152 -5.37 6.97 -7.57
CA GLY A 152 -6.79 7.19 -7.81
C GLY A 152 -7.36 8.21 -6.85
N MET A 153 -7.55 9.44 -7.34
CA MET A 153 -8.59 10.32 -6.80
C MET A 153 -9.89 9.52 -6.76
N SER A 154 -10.26 9.04 -5.57
CA SER A 154 -11.58 8.49 -5.34
C SER A 154 -12.56 9.65 -5.30
N GLY A 155 -12.94 10.14 -6.50
CA GLY A 155 -14.03 11.08 -6.68
C GLY A 155 -15.31 10.43 -6.17
N GLY A 156 -15.78 10.91 -5.02
CA GLY A 156 -17.06 10.53 -4.46
C GLY A 156 -18.20 10.95 -5.37
N GLY A 157 -18.72 9.99 -6.14
CA GLY A 157 -20.00 10.08 -6.84
C GLY A 157 -20.95 9.05 -6.23
N HIS A 158 -21.63 9.43 -5.16
CA HIS A 158 -22.73 8.64 -4.59
C HIS A 158 -23.93 8.73 -5.55
N GLY A 159 -23.98 7.84 -6.54
CA GLY A 159 -25.14 7.68 -7.40
C GLY A 159 -26.25 6.99 -6.61
N THR A 160 -27.21 7.77 -6.13
CA THR A 160 -28.50 7.26 -5.65
C THR A 160 -29.19 6.56 -6.82
N MET A 161 -29.22 5.22 -6.81
CA MET A 161 -30.12 4.45 -7.65
C MET A 161 -31.53 4.62 -7.10
N ASP A 162 -32.25 5.58 -7.67
CA ASP A 162 -33.69 5.72 -7.59
C ASP A 162 -34.31 4.58 -8.43
N THR A 163 -34.80 3.52 -7.78
CA THR A 163 -35.54 2.47 -8.47
C THR A 163 -37.00 2.90 -8.58
N ASP A 164 -37.30 3.70 -9.60
CA ASP A 164 -38.63 3.80 -10.18
C ASP A 164 -39.01 2.43 -10.78
N LYS A 165 -40.06 1.81 -10.24
CA LYS A 165 -40.70 0.64 -10.85
C LYS A 165 -42.16 0.96 -11.12
N PRO A 166 -42.63 0.91 -12.38
CA PRO A 166 -44.00 1.24 -12.72
C PRO A 166 -44.96 0.05 -12.51
N LYS A 167 -46.18 0.42 -12.08
CA LYS A 167 -47.51 -0.15 -12.34
C LYS A 167 -47.69 -1.67 -12.25
N VAL A 168 -48.49 -2.07 -11.26
CA VAL A 168 -49.28 -3.32 -11.31
C VAL A 168 -50.71 -2.94 -11.67
N SER A 169 -51.22 -3.55 -12.72
CA SER A 169 -52.62 -3.57 -13.13
C SER A 169 -53.40 -4.58 -12.29
N GLU A 170 -54.53 -4.16 -11.73
CA GLU A 170 -55.81 -4.90 -11.67
C GLU A 170 -56.95 -3.89 -11.46
#